data_AF-A0A1F5QTK5-F1
#
_entry.id   AF-A0A1F5QTK5-F1
#
_cell.length_a   1.000
_cell.length_b   1.000
_cell.length_c   1.000
_cell.angle_alpha   90.00
_cell.angle_beta   90.00
_cell.angle_gamma   90.00
#
_symmetry.space_group_name_H-M   'P 1'
#
loop_
_entity.id
_entity.type
_entity.pdbx_description
1 polymer ?
#
loop_
_entity_poly.entity_id
_entity_poly.type
_entity_poly.pdbx_seq_one_letter_code
_entity_poly.pdbx_strand_id
1 'polypeptide(L)' 'MEEVDVQTGAGRYGARVYAHKDGVVQVKQTVKRGDGHNDPYVVDGQRERFVDPGDDAALGAAVRAATEGRL' A
#
# COMPACT_ATOMS: atom_id res chain seq x y z
N MET A 1 4.37 -4.77 -15.45
CA MET A 1 4.27 -4.33 -14.05
C MET A 1 2.89 -3.74 -13.96
N GLU A 2 1.99 -4.41 -13.26
CA GLU A 2 0.63 -3.94 -13.04
C GLU A 2 0.64 -3.26 -11.66
N GLU A 3 0.20 -2.01 -11.62
CA GLU A 3 0.11 -1.21 -10.38
C GLU A 3 -1.36 -1.11 -10.00
N VAL A 4 -1.69 -1.54 -8.78
CA VAL A 4 -3.03 -1.40 -8.22
C VAL A 4 -2.94 -0.43 -7.04
N ASP A 5 -3.68 0.68 -7.13
CA ASP A 5 -3.77 1.70 -6.09
C ASP A 5 -5.04 1.50 -5.27
N VAL A 6 -4.90 1.25 -3.96
CA VAL A 6 -6.02 1.07 -3.04
C VAL A 6 -6.12 2.30 -2.15
N GLN A 7 -6.91 3.28 -2.60
CA GLN A 7 -7.19 4.51 -1.85
C GLN A 7 -8.54 4.38 -1.16
N THR A 8 -8.54 4.23 0.16
CA THR A 8 -9.76 4.43 0.94
C THR A 8 -9.93 5.94 1.11
N GLY A 9 -10.78 6.58 0.30
CA GLY A 9 -10.90 8.03 0.06
C GLY A 9 -11.14 8.97 1.27
N ALA A 10 -10.94 8.53 2.52
CA ALA A 10 -11.08 9.33 3.74
C ALA A 10 -9.88 9.25 4.71
N GLY A 11 -8.86 8.41 4.47
CA GLY A 11 -7.74 8.19 5.38
C GLY A 11 -6.51 9.09 5.11
N ARG A 12 -5.64 9.27 6.12
CA ARG A 12 -4.30 9.91 5.93
C ARG A 12 -3.33 8.98 5.21
N TYR A 13 -3.53 7.67 5.31
CA TYR A 13 -2.64 6.64 4.82
C TYR A 13 -3.33 5.77 3.76
N GLY A 14 -2.54 5.20 2.87
CA GLY A 14 -2.99 4.29 1.83
C GLY A 14 -1.97 3.17 1.59
N ALA A 15 -2.28 2.31 0.62
CA ALA A 15 -1.39 1.22 0.21
C ALA A 15 -1.21 1.24 -1.30
N ARG A 16 0.04 1.08 -1.75
CA ARG A 16 0.35 0.80 -3.16
C ARG A 16 0.96 -0.59 -3.27
N VAL A 17 0.42 -1.38 -4.18
CA VAL A 17 0.76 -2.80 -4.32
C VAL A 17 1.42 -3.03 -5.67
N TYR A 18 2.59 -3.66 -5.65
CA TYR A 18 3.38 -4.01 -6.83
C TYR A 18 3.52 -5.52 -6.91
N ALA A 19 3.06 -6.10 -8.02
CA ALA A 19 3.34 -7.49 -8.35
C ALA A 19 4.64 -7.59 -9.16
N HIS A 20 5.65 -8.23 -8.59
CA HIS A 20 6.94 -8.46 -9.25
C HIS A 20 6.90 -9.75 -10.10
N LYS A 21 7.73 -9.80 -11.14
CA LYS A 21 7.78 -10.93 -12.10
C LYS A 21 8.32 -12.22 -11.49
N ASP A 22 9.05 -12.11 -10.38
CA ASP A 22 9.60 -13.22 -9.61
C ASP A 22 8.57 -13.85 -8.66
N GLY A 23 7.33 -13.38 -8.67
CA GLY A 23 6.26 -13.91 -7.84
C GLY A 23 6.29 -13.35 -6.42
N VAL A 24 6.90 -12.20 -6.17
CA VAL A 24 6.79 -11.48 -4.90
C VAL A 24 5.83 -10.30 -5.06
N VAL A 25 4.97 -10.07 -4.05
CA VAL A 25 4.16 -8.86 -3.97
C VAL A 25 4.79 -7.90 -2.97
N GLN A 26 5.01 -6.66 -3.38
CA GLN A 26 5.50 -5.60 -2.52
C GLN A 26 4.36 -4.64 -2.20
N VAL A 27 4.07 -4.48 -0.92
CA VAL A 27 3.12 -3.50 -0.40
C VAL A 27 3.90 -2.34 0.18
N LYS A 28 3.63 -1.12 -0.26
CA LYS A 28 4.20 0.11 0.31
C LYS A 28 3.10 0.94 0.96
N GLN A 29 3.42 1.56 2.10
CA GLN A 29 2.55 2.55 2.70
C GLN A 29 2.61 3.85 1.89
N THR A 30 1.47 4.53 1.76
CA THR A 30 1.41 5.88 1.20
C THR A 30 0.83 6.86 2.21
N VAL A 31 1.16 8.15 2.08
CA VAL A 31 0.70 9.23 2.95
C VAL A 31 0.11 10.34 2.09
N LYS A 32 -1.09 10.81 2.44
CA LYS A 32 -1.73 11.94 1.78
C LYS A 32 -0.98 13.25 2.08
N ARG A 33 -0.63 14.01 1.04
CA ARG A 33 0.00 15.34 1.18
C ARG A 33 -1.05 16.44 1.23
N GLY A 34 -1.72 16.55 2.37
CA GLY A 34 -2.69 17.59 2.67
C GLY A 34 -4.02 17.02 3.19
N ASP A 35 -5.01 17.89 3.33
CA ASP A 35 -6.36 17.60 3.86
C ASP A 35 -7.46 17.65 2.79
N GLY A 36 -7.13 18.10 1.58
CA GLY A 36 -8.03 18.18 0.44
C GLY A 36 -8.41 16.79 -0.08
N HIS A 37 -9.64 16.63 -0.58
CA HIS A 37 -10.14 15.34 -1.06
C HIS A 37 -9.26 14.74 -2.17
N ASN A 38 -8.74 15.59 -3.06
CA ASN A 38 -7.93 15.22 -4.23
C ASN A 38 -6.42 15.31 -3.98
N ASP A 39 -5.98 15.51 -2.74
CA ASP A 39 -4.55 15.64 -2.47
C ASP A 39 -3.82 14.32 -2.74
N PRO A 40 -2.62 14.39 -3.34
CA PRO A 40 -1.92 13.21 -3.79
C PRO A 40 -1.41 12.37 -2.60
N TYR A 41 -1.46 11.06 -2.77
CA TYR A 41 -0.72 10.13 -1.93
C TYR A 41 0.70 9.98 -2.45
N VAL A 42 1.67 10.09 -1.55
CA VAL A 42 3.08 9.80 -1.84
C VAL A 42 3.50 8.53 -1.12
N VAL A 43 4.37 7.75 -1.75
CA VAL A 43 4.97 6.56 -1.12
C VAL A 43 5.82 6.99 0.07
N ASP A 44 5.60 6.33 1.21
CA ASP A 44 6.51 6.39 2.34
C ASP A 44 7.69 5.44 2.07
N GLY A 45 8.84 6.02 1.70
CA GLY A 45 10.01 5.26 1.26
C GLY A 45 10.63 4.35 2.33
N GLN A 46 10.21 4.44 3.59
CA GLN A 46 10.73 3.62 4.68
C GLN A 46 9.80 2.50 5.13
N ARG A 47 8.57 2.45 4.58
CA ARG A 47 7.54 1.53 5.05
C ARG A 47 7.04 0.66 3.91
N GLU A 48 7.60 -0.54 3.85
CA GLU A 48 7.28 -1.55 2.86
C GLU A 48 7.31 -2.96 3.44
N ARG A 49 6.56 -3.85 2.82
CA ARG A 49 6.52 -5.27 3.14
C ARG A 49 6.46 -6.10 1.88
N PHE A 50 7.23 -7.18 1.86
CA PHE A 50 7.19 -8.18 0.81
C PHE A 50 6.35 -9.37 1.29
N VAL A 51 5.44 -9.83 0.46
CA VAL A 51 4.51 -10.92 0.75
C VAL A 51 4.46 -11.90 -0.41
N ASP A 52 4.25 -13.17 -0.10
CA ASP A 52 3.96 -14.20 -1.09
C ASP A 52 2.54 -13.97 -1.64
N PRO A 53 2.33 -13.87 -2.96
CA PRO A 53 1.01 -13.75 -3.57
C PRO A 53 0.09 -14.95 -3.31
N GLY A 54 0.62 -16.10 -2.93
CA GLY A 54 -0.17 -17.27 -2.52
C GLY A 54 -0.69 -17.20 -1.08
N ASP A 55 -0.24 -16.23 -0.29
CA ASP A 55 -0.68 -16.00 1.09
C ASP A 55 -1.62 -14.78 1.17
N ASP A 56 -2.88 -15.00 0.78
CA ASP A 56 -3.94 -13.98 0.80
C ASP A 56 -4.10 -13.33 2.18
N ALA A 57 -3.87 -14.08 3.26
CA ALA A 57 -3.98 -13.58 4.62
C ALA A 57 -2.84 -12.59 4.94
N ALA A 58 -1.60 -12.93 4.57
CA ALA A 58 -0.46 -12.03 4.73
C ALA A 58 -0.59 -10.77 3.86
N LEU A 59 -1.07 -10.92 2.62
CA LEU A 59 -1.33 -9.79 1.73
C LEU A 59 -2.39 -8.86 2.31
N GLY A 60 -3.54 -9.40 2.74
CA GLY A 60 -4.60 -8.62 3.36
C GLY A 60 -4.15 -7.91 4.64
N ALA A 61 -3.35 -8.58 5.47
CA ALA A 61 -2.76 -8.00 6.68
C ALA A 61 -1.79 -6.85 6.36
N ALA A 62 -0.95 -7.00 5.35
CA ALA A 62 -0.03 -5.95 4.90
C ALA A 62 -0.79 -4.73 4.36
N VAL A 63 -1.80 -4.94 3.51
CA VAL A 63 -2.62 -3.84 2.98
C VAL A 63 -3.33 -3.09 4.10
N ARG A 64 -3.93 -3.80 5.07
CA ARG A 64 -4.58 -3.19 6.24
C ARG A 64 -3.59 -2.39 7.09
N ALA A 65 -2.40 -2.94 7.35
CA ALA A 65 -1.37 -2.24 8.11
C ALA A 65 -0.92 -0.95 7.41
N ALA A 66 -0.75 -0.95 6.09
CA ALA A 66 -0.45 0.26 5.32
C ALA A 66 -1.57 1.32 5.41
N THR A 67 -2.83 0.95 5.21
CA THR A 67 -3.95 1.90 5.28
C THR A 67 -4.20 2.45 6.69
N GLU A 68 -3.71 1.77 7.73
CA GLU A 68 -3.74 2.23 9.13
C GLU A 68 -2.49 3.03 9.55
N GLY A 69 -1.50 3.20 8.67
CA GLY A 69 -0.25 3.90 9.02
C GLY A 69 0.68 3.09 9.92
N ARG A 70 0.63 1.75 9.84
CA ARG A 70 1.33 0.79 10.71
C ARG A 70 2.17 -0.23 9.94
N LEU A 71 2.40 0.00 8.65
CA LEU A 71 3.33 -0.82 7.88
C LEU A 71 4.76 -0.60 8.39
#